data_AF-A0A317W9H6-F1
#
_entry.id   AF-A0A317W9H6-F1
#
_cell.length_a   1.000
_cell.length_b   1.000
_cell.length_c   1.000
_cell.angle_alpha   90.00
_cell.angle_beta   90.00
_cell.angle_gamma   90.00
#
_symmetry.space_group_name_H-M   'P 1'
#
loop_
_entity.id
_entity.type
_entity.pdbx_description
1 polymer ?
#
loop_
_entity_poly.entity_id
_entity_poly.type
_entity_poly.pdbx_seq_one_letter_code
_entity_poly.pdbx_strand_id
1 'polypeptide(L)'
;MASTSIPYVLAGYRHPNDLETLDNDLDASTPCIVAQRASVAQGRALLGVWERAFRGTYAAGLCVAGAKAVRVIEAFSDALKGCLDTVHELGPKGHFAPLWGVVCLAMGMDARQTAYVFMLNHAKAVLSAAVRASVMGPYQAQSVLASRGLQDMITQRIDREWDTPVEDAGQIVPPLDLWVGRHELLYSRIFNS
;
A
#
# COMPACT_ATOMS: atom_id res chain seq x y z
N MET A 1 5.52 -0.86 9.19
CA MET A 1 4.55 -0.35 8.21
C MET A 1 4.70 1.15 7.97
N ALA A 2 4.66 2.02 8.98
CA ALA A 2 4.80 3.47 8.76
C ALA A 2 6.11 3.84 8.03
N SER A 3 7.26 3.57 8.65
CA SER A 3 8.59 3.89 8.09
C SER A 3 8.96 3.09 6.83
N THR A 4 8.25 1.99 6.53
CA THR A 4 8.45 1.19 5.31
C THR A 4 7.57 1.62 4.15
N SER A 5 6.37 2.16 4.41
CA SER A 5 5.32 2.27 3.38
C SER A 5 4.84 3.70 3.17
N ILE A 6 4.87 4.56 4.19
CA ILE A 6 4.49 5.98 4.03
C ILE A 6 5.41 6.69 3.03
N PRO A 7 6.75 6.53 3.07
CA PRO A 7 7.63 7.15 2.08
C PRO A 7 7.25 6.79 0.64
N TYR A 8 6.96 5.50 0.35
CA TYR A 8 6.53 5.07 -0.98
C TYR A 8 5.13 5.57 -1.37
N VAL A 9 4.18 5.65 -0.43
CA VAL A 9 2.87 6.25 -0.68
C VAL A 9 3.02 7.72 -1.07
N LEU A 10 3.81 8.49 -0.31
CA LEU A 10 4.02 9.90 -0.56
C LEU A 10 4.85 10.13 -1.83
N ALA A 11 5.87 9.32 -2.09
CA ALA A 11 6.67 9.38 -3.31
C ALA A 11 5.82 9.08 -4.54
N GLY A 12 5.00 8.02 -4.52
CA GLY A 12 4.08 7.72 -5.62
C GLY A 12 3.05 8.84 -5.85
N TYR A 13 2.55 9.44 -4.77
CA TYR A 13 1.65 10.60 -4.87
C TYR A 13 2.33 11.84 -5.45
N ARG A 14 3.55 12.19 -4.99
CA ARG A 14 4.27 13.41 -5.40
C ARG A 14 4.90 13.27 -6.79
N HIS A 15 5.39 12.08 -7.12
CA HIS A 15 6.15 11.76 -8.32
C HIS A 15 5.56 10.54 -9.04
N PRO A 16 4.35 10.65 -9.63
CA PRO A 16 3.67 9.50 -10.22
C PRO A 16 4.43 8.87 -11.40
N ASN A 17 5.27 9.63 -12.11
CA ASN A 17 6.08 9.09 -13.20
C ASN A 17 7.08 8.02 -12.76
N ASP A 18 7.47 8.03 -11.48
CA ASP A 18 8.50 7.14 -10.95
C ASP A 18 7.87 5.83 -10.43
N LEU A 19 6.57 5.60 -10.67
CA LEU A 19 5.80 4.46 -10.14
C LEU A 19 6.49 3.11 -10.39
N GLU A 20 7.00 2.85 -11.59
CA GLU A 20 7.69 1.59 -11.90
C GLU A 20 9.02 1.46 -11.16
N THR A 21 9.76 2.57 -11.01
CA THR A 21 11.01 2.58 -10.23
C THR A 21 10.73 2.36 -8.74
N LEU A 22 9.71 3.04 -8.19
CA LEU A 22 9.26 2.89 -6.81
C LEU A 22 8.73 1.47 -6.53
N ASP A 23 8.07 0.86 -7.50
CA ASP A 23 7.58 -0.52 -7.43
C ASP A 23 8.75 -1.50 -7.33
N ASN A 24 9.73 -1.38 -8.23
CA ASN A 24 10.93 -2.22 -8.23
C ASN A 24 11.80 -2.01 -6.98
N ASP A 25 11.95 -0.77 -6.52
CA ASP A 25 12.69 -0.44 -5.31
C ASP A 25 12.03 -1.01 -4.05
N LEU A 26 10.71 -0.93 -3.94
CA LEU A 26 9.97 -1.55 -2.84
C LEU A 26 10.04 -3.08 -2.89
N ASP A 27 10.04 -3.69 -4.09
CA ASP A 27 10.23 -5.14 -4.25
C ASP A 27 11.60 -5.56 -3.71
N ALA A 28 12.66 -4.86 -4.12
CA ALA A 28 14.02 -5.11 -3.67
C ALA A 28 14.20 -4.89 -2.16
N SER A 29 13.47 -3.93 -1.59
CA SER A 29 13.54 -3.56 -0.17
C SER A 29 12.61 -4.37 0.75
N THR A 30 11.85 -5.34 0.20
CA THR A 30 10.95 -6.20 0.97
C THR A 30 11.43 -7.67 0.98
N PRO A 31 12.46 -8.02 1.80
CA PRO A 31 13.04 -9.36 1.80
C PRO A 31 12.07 -10.45 2.33
N CYS A 32 11.08 -10.07 3.14
CA CYS A 32 10.08 -10.99 3.63
C CYS A 32 9.08 -11.36 2.52
N ILE A 33 9.22 -12.55 1.95
CA ILE A 33 8.36 -13.06 0.84
C ILE A 33 6.87 -13.07 1.18
N VAL A 34 6.50 -13.23 2.47
CA VAL A 34 5.10 -13.13 2.90
C VAL A 34 4.59 -11.69 2.76
N ALA A 35 5.36 -10.71 3.26
CA ALA A 35 5.02 -9.30 3.15
C ALA A 35 5.04 -8.82 1.68
N GLN A 36 6.03 -9.27 0.91
CA GLN A 36 6.16 -8.97 -0.52
C GLN A 36 4.92 -9.44 -1.29
N ARG A 37 4.55 -10.72 -1.17
CA ARG A 37 3.34 -11.26 -1.84
C ARG A 37 2.07 -10.58 -1.38
N ALA A 38 1.95 -10.24 -0.09
CA ALA A 38 0.80 -9.51 0.42
C ALA A 38 0.68 -8.11 -0.24
N SER A 39 1.79 -7.39 -0.33
CA SER A 39 1.86 -6.07 -0.97
C SER A 39 1.51 -6.14 -2.46
N VAL A 40 2.06 -7.11 -3.20
CA VAL A 40 1.75 -7.34 -4.61
C VAL A 40 0.29 -7.72 -4.82
N ALA A 41 -0.25 -8.63 -4.00
CA ALA A 41 -1.65 -9.04 -4.11
C ALA A 41 -2.60 -7.86 -3.87
N GLN A 42 -2.32 -7.02 -2.87
CA GLN A 42 -3.11 -5.82 -2.57
C GLN A 42 -3.01 -4.76 -3.69
N GLY A 43 -1.82 -4.49 -4.22
CA GLY A 43 -1.64 -3.53 -5.30
C GLY A 43 -2.32 -3.98 -6.60
N ARG A 44 -2.14 -5.24 -7.00
CA ARG A 44 -2.84 -5.81 -8.16
C ARG A 44 -4.36 -5.79 -8.00
N ALA A 45 -4.87 -6.07 -6.80
CA ALA A 45 -6.29 -5.95 -6.50
C ALA A 45 -6.78 -4.51 -6.63
N LEU A 46 -6.02 -3.53 -6.11
CA LEU A 46 -6.34 -2.10 -6.25
C LEU A 46 -6.39 -1.68 -7.73
N LEU A 47 -5.44 -2.13 -8.55
CA LEU A 47 -5.43 -1.87 -9.98
C LEU A 47 -6.68 -2.45 -10.68
N GLY A 48 -7.05 -3.68 -10.31
CA GLY A 48 -8.26 -4.31 -10.82
C GLY A 48 -9.56 -3.60 -10.40
N VAL A 49 -9.58 -2.93 -9.25
CA VAL A 49 -10.71 -2.06 -8.84
C VAL A 49 -10.67 -0.75 -9.61
N TRP A 50 -9.50 -0.17 -9.79
CA TRP A 50 -9.32 1.06 -10.56
C TRP A 50 -9.89 0.92 -11.97
N GLU A 51 -9.48 -0.11 -12.71
CA GLU A 51 -9.92 -0.34 -14.08
C GLU A 51 -11.42 -0.56 -14.22
N ARG A 52 -12.04 -1.26 -13.26
CA ARG A 52 -13.44 -1.68 -13.35
C ARG A 52 -14.43 -0.68 -12.76
N ALA A 53 -14.02 0.10 -11.75
CA ALA A 53 -14.95 0.92 -10.97
C ALA A 53 -14.56 2.40 -10.91
N PHE A 54 -13.28 2.74 -10.80
CA PHE A 54 -12.87 4.13 -10.55
C PHE A 54 -12.58 4.90 -11.82
N ARG A 55 -11.96 4.26 -12.83
CA ARG A 55 -11.51 4.91 -14.06
C ARG A 55 -12.59 5.75 -14.74
N GLY A 56 -13.79 5.21 -14.93
CA GLY A 56 -14.88 5.92 -15.62
C GLY A 56 -15.32 7.21 -14.92
N THR A 57 -15.37 7.18 -13.59
CA THR A 57 -15.79 8.32 -12.76
C THR A 57 -14.70 9.38 -12.69
N TYR A 58 -13.45 8.97 -12.46
CA TYR A 58 -12.39 9.92 -12.20
C TYR A 58 -11.69 10.40 -13.47
N ALA A 59 -11.61 9.64 -14.57
CA ALA A 59 -10.84 10.05 -15.76
C ALA A 59 -11.39 11.28 -16.52
N ALA A 60 -12.67 11.65 -16.35
CA ALA A 60 -13.35 12.63 -17.20
C ALA A 60 -13.30 14.10 -16.70
N GLY A 61 -12.87 14.36 -15.46
CA GLY A 61 -13.02 15.69 -14.82
C GLY A 61 -11.81 16.19 -14.04
N LEU A 62 -10.59 15.77 -14.40
CA LEU A 62 -9.42 15.94 -13.53
C LEU A 62 -8.65 17.24 -13.75
N CYS A 63 -8.02 17.68 -12.67
CA CYS A 63 -6.88 18.58 -12.74
C CYS A 63 -5.73 17.94 -13.55
N VAL A 64 -4.78 18.77 -14.00
CA VAL A 64 -3.64 18.31 -14.81
C VAL A 64 -2.86 17.18 -14.12
N ALA A 65 -2.67 17.27 -12.80
CA ALA A 65 -1.97 16.25 -12.01
C ALA A 65 -2.73 14.92 -11.96
N GLY A 66 -4.06 14.96 -11.78
CA GLY A 66 -4.91 13.78 -11.80
C GLY A 66 -4.89 13.09 -13.18
N ALA A 67 -5.03 13.86 -14.26
CA ALA A 67 -4.96 13.32 -15.62
C ALA A 67 -3.61 12.64 -15.92
N LYS A 68 -2.51 13.20 -15.40
CA LYS A 68 -1.19 12.59 -15.46
C LYS A 68 -1.14 11.25 -14.71
N ALA A 69 -1.69 11.21 -13.49
CA ALA A 69 -1.75 9.98 -12.69
C ALA A 69 -2.56 8.88 -13.38
N VAL A 70 -3.69 9.20 -14.02
CA VAL A 70 -4.48 8.23 -14.80
C VAL A 70 -3.64 7.58 -15.90
N ARG A 71 -2.91 8.37 -16.70
CA ARG A 71 -2.04 7.86 -17.77
C ARG A 71 -0.93 6.97 -17.24
N VAL A 72 -0.33 7.34 -16.10
CA VAL A 72 0.68 6.51 -15.43
C VAL A 72 0.09 5.16 -15.01
N ILE A 73 -1.11 5.15 -14.41
CA ILE A 73 -1.76 3.89 -13.99
C ILE A 73 -2.06 3.00 -15.20
N GLU A 74 -2.51 3.59 -16.31
CA GLU A 74 -2.75 2.86 -17.56
C GLU A 74 -1.46 2.24 -18.12
N ALA A 75 -0.39 3.04 -18.25
CA ALA A 75 0.91 2.55 -18.71
C ALA A 75 1.48 1.46 -17.81
N PHE A 76 1.36 1.62 -16.48
CA PHE A 76 1.78 0.62 -15.51
C PHE A 76 0.97 -0.67 -15.60
N SER A 77 -0.34 -0.58 -15.84
CA SER A 77 -1.20 -1.75 -16.06
C SER A 77 -0.83 -2.52 -17.33
N ASP A 78 -0.54 -1.80 -18.41
CA ASP A 78 -0.12 -2.40 -19.67
C ASP A 78 1.25 -3.08 -19.54
N ALA A 79 2.21 -2.44 -18.85
CA ALA A 79 3.50 -3.04 -18.52
C ALA A 79 3.35 -4.31 -17.67
N LEU A 80 2.52 -4.26 -16.62
CA LEU A 80 2.24 -5.41 -15.75
C LEU A 80 1.64 -6.59 -16.54
N LYS A 81 0.74 -6.33 -17.48
CA LYS A 81 0.12 -7.36 -18.33
C LYS A 81 1.11 -7.92 -19.34
N GLY A 82 1.91 -7.07 -19.98
CA GLY A 82 2.92 -7.48 -20.95
C GLY A 82 3.99 -8.42 -20.36
N CYS A 83 4.32 -8.26 -19.08
CA CYS A 83 5.31 -9.10 -18.41
C CYS A 83 4.78 -10.46 -17.95
N LEU A 84 3.46 -10.70 -17.96
CA LEU A 84 2.89 -12.02 -17.64
C LEU A 84 3.20 -13.07 -18.74
N ASP A 85 3.45 -12.62 -19.97
CA ASP A 85 3.62 -13.48 -21.14
C ASP A 85 5.09 -13.80 -21.46
N THR A 86 6.05 -13.11 -20.84
CA THR A 86 7.49 -13.30 -21.07
C THR A 86 8.18 -13.94 -19.87
N VAL A 87 8.84 -15.08 -20.10
CA VAL A 87 9.56 -15.90 -19.09
C VAL A 87 10.76 -15.16 -18.44
N HIS A 88 11.02 -13.90 -18.79
CA HIS A 88 12.12 -13.10 -18.25
C HIS A 88 11.57 -11.98 -17.36
N GLU A 89 11.67 -12.18 -16.04
CA GLU A 89 10.91 -11.53 -14.95
C GLU A 89 11.25 -10.05 -14.63
N LEU A 90 11.61 -9.20 -15.60
CA LEU A 90 12.04 -7.81 -15.36
C LEU A 90 10.92 -6.75 -15.39
N GLY A 91 9.67 -7.15 -15.15
CA GLY A 91 8.52 -6.26 -15.14
C GLY A 91 8.10 -5.75 -13.76
N PRO A 92 7.25 -4.71 -13.69
CA PRO A 92 6.65 -4.28 -12.44
C PRO A 92 5.90 -5.42 -11.75
N LYS A 93 5.96 -5.48 -10.42
CA LYS A 93 5.25 -6.48 -9.62
C LYS A 93 3.86 -6.00 -9.24
N GLY A 94 3.67 -4.71 -8.98
CA GLY A 94 2.39 -4.12 -8.61
C GLY A 94 2.18 -4.05 -7.09
N HIS A 95 3.13 -3.47 -6.37
CA HIS A 95 3.09 -3.21 -4.94
C HIS A 95 2.04 -2.16 -4.56
N PHE A 96 1.45 -2.37 -3.38
CA PHE A 96 0.33 -1.58 -2.91
C PHE A 96 0.69 -0.13 -2.58
N ALA A 97 1.80 0.11 -1.86
CA ALA A 97 2.13 1.43 -1.33
C ALA A 97 2.33 2.51 -2.42
N PRO A 98 3.24 2.35 -3.40
CA PRO A 98 3.44 3.38 -4.42
C PRO A 98 2.20 3.54 -5.31
N LEU A 99 1.52 2.43 -5.65
CA LEU A 99 0.31 2.46 -6.47
C LEU A 99 -0.86 3.19 -5.76
N TRP A 100 -1.01 3.00 -4.43
CA TRP A 100 -2.02 3.70 -3.64
C TRP A 100 -1.86 5.22 -3.75
N GLY A 101 -0.63 5.72 -3.64
CA GLY A 101 -0.34 7.14 -3.80
C GLY A 101 -0.80 7.71 -5.15
N VAL A 102 -0.43 7.03 -6.24
CA VAL A 102 -0.81 7.44 -7.61
C VAL A 102 -2.32 7.37 -7.81
N VAL A 103 -2.99 6.32 -7.33
CA VAL A 103 -4.44 6.15 -7.43
C VAL A 103 -5.18 7.25 -6.67
N CYS A 104 -4.73 7.59 -5.47
CA CYS A 104 -5.33 8.69 -4.69
C CYS A 104 -5.12 10.06 -5.34
N LEU A 105 -3.95 10.31 -5.96
CA LEU A 105 -3.74 11.50 -6.78
C LEU A 105 -4.72 11.54 -7.97
N ALA A 106 -4.92 10.39 -8.63
CA ALA A 106 -5.86 10.27 -9.74
C ALA A 106 -7.33 10.47 -9.31
N MET A 107 -7.66 10.27 -8.03
CA MET A 107 -8.97 10.57 -7.45
C MET A 107 -9.09 12.01 -6.92
N GLY A 108 -8.01 12.81 -6.98
CA GLY A 108 -8.00 14.19 -6.48
C GLY A 108 -7.98 14.32 -4.95
N MET A 109 -7.57 13.26 -4.24
CA MET A 109 -7.39 13.32 -2.78
C MET A 109 -6.15 14.16 -2.43
N ASP A 110 -6.15 14.83 -1.29
CA ASP A 110 -4.95 15.49 -0.76
C ASP A 110 -3.90 14.46 -0.29
N ALA A 111 -2.62 14.84 -0.29
CA ALA A 111 -1.51 13.97 0.13
C ALA A 111 -1.65 13.50 1.59
N ARG A 112 -2.08 14.40 2.51
CA ARG A 112 -2.25 14.05 3.92
C ARG A 112 -3.45 13.14 4.12
N GLN A 113 -4.54 13.38 3.39
CA GLN A 113 -5.70 12.48 3.38
C GLN A 113 -5.33 11.10 2.86
N THR A 114 -4.53 11.04 1.80
CA THR A 114 -4.04 9.79 1.19
C THR A 114 -3.25 8.95 2.19
N ALA A 115 -2.28 9.56 2.88
CA ALA A 115 -1.48 8.88 3.90
C ALA A 115 -2.32 8.48 5.12
N TYR A 116 -3.27 9.31 5.55
CA TYR A 116 -4.15 9.02 6.67
C TYR A 116 -5.05 7.81 6.39
N VAL A 117 -5.73 7.79 5.24
CA VAL A 117 -6.62 6.67 4.87
C VAL A 117 -5.81 5.39 4.68
N PHE A 118 -4.59 5.45 4.14
CA PHE A 118 -3.69 4.30 4.05
C PHE A 118 -3.41 3.68 5.43
N MET A 119 -2.99 4.51 6.40
CA MET A 119 -2.69 4.07 7.75
C MET A 119 -3.93 3.58 8.52
N LEU A 120 -5.06 4.28 8.35
CA LEU A 120 -6.34 3.88 8.96
C LEU A 120 -6.83 2.53 8.43
N ASN A 121 -6.71 2.30 7.12
CA ASN A 121 -7.07 1.01 6.50
C ASN A 121 -6.19 -0.12 7.04
N HIS A 122 -4.90 0.12 7.26
CA HIS A 122 -4.04 -0.87 7.91
C HIS A 122 -4.48 -1.17 9.35
N ALA A 123 -4.74 -0.13 10.17
CA ALA A 123 -5.24 -0.32 11.53
C ALA A 123 -6.55 -1.12 11.55
N LYS A 124 -7.47 -0.81 10.64
CA LYS A 124 -8.74 -1.55 10.46
C LYS A 124 -8.50 -3.01 10.11
N ALA A 125 -7.54 -3.31 9.22
CA ALA A 125 -7.19 -4.67 8.85
C ALA A 125 -6.61 -5.46 10.03
N VAL A 126 -5.68 -4.85 10.79
CA VAL A 126 -5.07 -5.48 11.99
C VAL A 126 -6.13 -5.77 13.06
N LEU A 127 -7.02 -4.81 13.34
CA LEU A 127 -8.08 -5.01 14.33
C LEU A 127 -9.10 -6.05 13.86
N SER A 128 -9.43 -6.08 12.57
CA SER A 128 -10.28 -7.14 12.00
C SER A 128 -9.64 -8.53 12.14
N ALA A 129 -8.33 -8.64 11.93
CA ALA A 129 -7.59 -9.88 12.14
C ALA A 129 -7.61 -10.30 13.63
N ALA A 130 -7.39 -9.36 14.56
CA ALA A 130 -7.44 -9.62 16.00
C ALA A 130 -8.81 -10.14 16.47
N VAL A 131 -9.90 -9.61 15.91
CA VAL A 131 -11.26 -10.10 16.20
C VAL A 131 -11.46 -11.52 15.65
N ARG A 132 -11.03 -11.79 14.42
CA ARG A 132 -11.14 -13.13 13.82
C ARG A 132 -10.27 -14.18 14.50
N ALA A 133 -9.14 -13.77 15.06
CA ALA A 133 -8.26 -14.61 15.87
C ALA A 133 -8.74 -14.76 17.33
N SER A 134 -9.91 -14.21 17.67
CA SER A 134 -10.49 -14.22 19.03
C SER A 134 -9.58 -13.59 20.10
N VAL A 135 -8.66 -12.70 19.70
CA VAL A 135 -7.77 -11.96 20.61
C VAL A 135 -8.53 -10.82 21.30
N MET A 136 -9.48 -10.20 20.59
CA MET A 136 -10.31 -9.13 21.13
C MET A 136 -11.75 -9.16 20.58
N GLY A 137 -12.67 -8.53 21.30
CA GLY A 137 -14.08 -8.46 20.88
C GLY A 137 -14.34 -7.38 19.82
N PRO A 138 -15.42 -7.50 19.01
CA PRO A 138 -15.75 -6.53 17.95
C PRO A 138 -15.99 -5.11 18.49
N TYR A 139 -16.65 -4.97 19.64
CA TYR A 139 -16.87 -3.66 20.26
C TYR A 139 -15.58 -3.00 20.77
N GLN A 140 -14.63 -3.81 21.27
CA GLN A 140 -13.31 -3.31 21.66
C GLN A 140 -12.55 -2.80 20.44
N ALA A 141 -12.60 -3.53 19.31
CA ALA A 141 -11.99 -3.10 18.06
C ALA A 141 -12.60 -1.78 17.55
N GLN A 142 -13.92 -1.62 17.61
CA GLN A 142 -14.58 -0.35 17.26
C GLN A 142 -14.18 0.79 18.21
N SER A 143 -14.07 0.51 19.51
CA SER A 143 -13.60 1.51 20.49
C SER A 143 -12.18 1.99 20.18
N VAL A 144 -11.27 1.08 19.78
CA VAL A 144 -9.91 1.45 19.36
C VAL A 144 -9.94 2.27 18.06
N LEU A 145 -10.73 1.86 17.05
CA LEU A 145 -10.86 2.60 15.79
C LEU A 145 -11.41 4.02 15.97
N ALA A 146 -12.36 4.20 16.89
CA ALA A 146 -12.93 5.50 17.21
C ALA A 146 -12.08 6.32 18.21
N SER A 147 -10.97 5.76 18.71
CA SER A 147 -10.19 6.39 19.76
C SER A 147 -9.34 7.55 19.22
N ARG A 148 -9.25 8.63 20.01
CA ARG A 148 -8.29 9.71 19.77
C ARG A 148 -6.85 9.20 19.78
N GLY A 149 -6.53 8.23 20.64
CA GLY A 149 -5.19 7.66 20.72
C GLY A 149 -4.71 7.03 19.41
N LEU A 150 -5.58 6.33 18.68
CA LEU A 150 -5.23 5.81 17.35
C LEU A 150 -5.08 6.94 16.33
N GLN A 151 -5.99 7.91 16.34
CA GLN A 151 -5.92 9.08 15.45
C GLN A 151 -4.60 9.85 15.64
N ASP A 152 -4.25 10.17 16.88
CA ASP A 152 -3.03 10.89 17.23
C ASP A 152 -1.78 10.08 16.83
N MET A 153 -1.79 8.76 17.05
CA MET A 153 -0.71 7.88 16.63
C MET A 153 -0.52 7.90 15.10
N ILE A 154 -1.61 7.80 14.33
CA ILE A 154 -1.56 7.84 12.87
C ILE A 154 -0.97 9.19 12.41
N THR A 155 -1.51 10.30 12.91
CA THR A 155 -1.04 11.64 12.54
C THR A 155 0.44 11.82 12.90
N GLN A 156 0.86 11.43 14.10
CA GLN A 156 2.27 11.51 14.52
C GLN A 156 3.20 10.69 13.62
N ARG A 157 2.76 9.52 13.16
CA ARG A 157 3.56 8.69 12.25
C ARG A 157 3.63 9.28 10.84
N ILE A 158 2.57 9.92 10.37
CA ILE A 158 2.58 10.63 9.09
C ILE A 158 3.50 11.85 9.18
N ASP A 159 3.41 12.63 10.26
CA ASP A 159 4.27 13.80 10.47
C ASP A 159 5.75 13.41 10.52
N ARG A 160 6.07 12.30 11.19
CA ARG A 160 7.43 11.77 11.26
C ARG A 160 8.00 11.39 9.89
N GLU A 161 7.19 10.75 9.05
CA GLU A 161 7.64 10.20 7.77
C GLU A 161 7.33 11.11 6.57
N TRP A 162 6.90 12.37 6.81
CA TRP A 162 6.36 13.26 5.79
C TRP A 162 7.38 13.61 4.70
N ASP A 163 8.62 13.80 5.10
CA ASP A 163 9.74 14.17 4.22
C ASP A 163 10.84 13.11 4.20
N THR A 164 10.57 11.91 4.74
CA THR A 164 11.50 10.78 4.67
C THR A 164 11.60 10.33 3.22
N PRO A 165 12.80 10.29 2.62
CA PRO A 165 12.97 9.82 1.26
C PRO A 165 12.90 8.28 1.21
N VAL A 166 12.72 7.71 0.01
CA VAL A 166 12.48 6.26 -0.12
C VAL A 166 13.72 5.43 0.18
N GLU A 167 14.91 5.99 -0.05
CA GLU A 167 16.20 5.39 0.31
C GLU A 167 16.40 5.20 1.83
N ASP A 168 15.70 6.00 2.64
CA ASP A 168 15.69 5.88 4.11
C ASP A 168 14.47 5.08 4.61
N ALA A 169 13.60 4.64 3.70
CA ALA A 169 12.45 3.82 4.04
C ALA A 169 12.91 2.42 4.42
N GLY A 170 12.42 1.92 5.56
CA GLY A 170 12.95 0.66 6.07
C GLY A 170 12.21 0.12 7.28
N GLN A 171 12.44 -1.17 7.51
CA GLN A 171 11.84 -1.88 8.63
C GLN A 171 12.67 -1.63 9.88
N ILE A 172 12.04 -1.02 10.90
CA ILE A 172 12.72 -0.55 12.13
C ILE A 172 12.74 -1.58 13.28
N VAL A 173 12.12 -2.74 13.10
CA VAL A 173 12.05 -3.86 14.06
C VAL A 173 12.36 -5.18 13.34
N PRO A 174 13.63 -5.50 13.05
CA PRO A 174 13.99 -6.67 12.23
C PRO A 174 13.40 -8.01 12.69
N PRO A 175 13.21 -8.28 14.00
CA PRO A 175 12.51 -9.49 14.45
C PRO A 175 11.08 -9.64 13.91
N LEU A 176 10.41 -8.54 13.56
CA LEU A 176 9.07 -8.57 12.98
C LEU A 176 9.08 -9.23 11.60
N ASP A 177 10.09 -8.96 10.76
CA ASP A 177 10.18 -9.57 9.43
C ASP A 177 10.41 -11.06 9.50
N LEU A 178 11.26 -11.50 10.44
CA LEU A 178 11.46 -12.92 10.73
C LEU A 178 10.15 -13.57 11.21
N TRP A 179 9.41 -12.90 12.08
CA TRP A 179 8.15 -13.42 12.60
C TRP A 179 7.08 -13.53 11.51
N VAL A 180 6.91 -12.51 10.68
CA VAL A 180 5.98 -12.53 9.53
C VAL A 180 6.39 -13.62 8.52
N GLY A 181 7.69 -13.79 8.26
CA GLY A 181 8.19 -14.83 7.37
C GLY A 181 7.84 -16.25 7.81
N ARG A 182 7.67 -16.48 9.13
CA ARG A 182 7.25 -17.79 9.66
C ARG A 182 5.78 -18.12 9.40
N HIS A 183 4.99 -17.19 8.89
CA HIS A 183 3.58 -17.45 8.54
C HIS A 183 3.45 -18.63 7.54
N GLU A 184 4.43 -18.85 6.66
CA GLU A 184 4.45 -20.01 5.75
C GLU A 184 4.63 -21.37 6.45
N LEU A 185 5.18 -21.36 7.67
CA LEU A 185 5.44 -22.59 8.42
C LEU A 185 4.24 -23.02 9.28
N LEU A 186 3.15 -22.26 9.27
CA LEU A 186 1.95 -22.60 10.03
C LEU A 186 1.23 -23.78 9.38
N TYR A 187 1.03 -24.85 10.16
CA TYR A 187 0.29 -26.05 9.74
C TYR A 187 -1.16 -25.73 9.35
N SER A 188 -1.81 -24.81 10.06
CA SER A 188 -3.15 -24.32 9.75
C SER A 188 -3.14 -22.80 9.70
N ARG A 189 -3.74 -22.23 8.64
CA ARG A 189 -3.74 -20.80 8.36
C ARG A 189 -5.17 -20.30 8.23
N ILE A 190 -5.49 -19.22 8.94
CA ILE A 190 -6.76 -18.49 8.81
C ILE A 190 -6.61 -17.19 7.98
N PHE A 191 -5.37 -16.79 7.68
CA PHE A 191 -5.02 -15.67 6.82
C PHE A 191 -4.06 -16.13 5.71
N ASN A 192 -3.99 -15.39 4.61
CA ASN A 192 -3.09 -15.71 3.49
C ASN A 192 -1.67 -15.17 3.67
N SER A 193 -1.47 -14.27 4.63
CA SER A 193 -0.21 -13.58 4.94
C SER A 193 -0.25 -13.01 6.35
#